data_AF-A0A0F9R0A6-F1
#
_entry.id   AF-A0A0F9R0A6-F1
#
_cell.length_a   1.000
_cell.length_b   1.000
_cell.length_c   1.000
_cell.angle_alpha   90.00
_cell.angle_beta   90.00
_cell.angle_gamma   90.00
#
_symmetry.space_group_name_H-M   'P 1'
#
loop_
_entity.id
_entity.type
_entity.pdbx_description
1 polymer ?
#
loop_
_entity_poly.entity_id
_entity_poly.type
_entity_poly.pdbx_seq_one_letter_code
_entity_poly.pdbx_strand_id
1 'polypeptide(L)'
;MTIEIDDSGTGDIIGDAFIGLLRKETGELIINALSVELFKGESWKNKEPYKETVNLVKEGLKKLNFNKDSEIVKLCRGNIFDQVREYFLEEGINYEDAIVEGKLQDAVEGKLVEHLRDDLGVRSRNLTTKSGAKRYFLLFNWVCYNFYKREKYVKSGFKKWNTVWRDKAIEKYEKIKNSQKRRQY
;
A
#
# COMPACT_ATOMS: atom_id res chain seq x y z
N MET A 1 11.52 -12.37 22.09
CA MET A 1 11.93 -12.04 20.71
C MET A 1 10.84 -11.20 20.07
N THR A 2 11.15 -10.47 18.99
CA THR A 2 10.24 -9.47 18.41
C THR A 2 10.07 -9.64 16.91
N ILE A 3 8.80 -9.69 16.50
CA ILE A 3 8.40 -9.56 15.10
C ILE A 3 7.82 -8.16 14.89
N GLU A 4 8.35 -7.41 13.95
CA GLU A 4 7.76 -6.15 13.49
C GLU A 4 6.85 -6.42 12.29
N ILE A 5 5.72 -5.71 12.21
CA ILE A 5 4.79 -5.76 11.07
C ILE A 5 4.48 -4.34 10.63
N ASP A 6 4.65 -4.06 9.34
CA ASP A 6 4.45 -2.74 8.74
C ASP A 6 3.80 -2.84 7.36
N ASP A 7 3.26 -1.73 6.87
CA ASP A 7 2.67 -1.62 5.55
C ASP A 7 3.24 -0.47 4.73
N SER A 8 3.16 -0.58 3.40
CA SER A 8 3.37 0.54 2.51
C SER A 8 2.37 0.51 1.36
N GLY A 9 1.98 1.69 0.88
CA GLY A 9 1.12 1.85 -0.28
C GLY A 9 -0.38 1.76 0.01
N THR A 10 -0.82 1.40 1.22
CA THR A 10 -2.26 1.29 1.55
C THR A 10 -3.03 2.60 1.35
N GLY A 11 -2.39 3.75 1.59
CA GLY A 11 -2.95 5.09 1.33
C GLY A 11 -2.61 5.69 -0.04
N ASP A 12 -1.74 5.06 -0.83
CA ASP A 12 -1.38 5.54 -2.16
C ASP A 12 -2.52 5.32 -3.17
N ILE A 13 -2.67 6.24 -4.13
CA ILE A 13 -3.84 6.25 -5.02
C ILE A 13 -3.79 5.17 -6.10
N ILE A 14 -2.60 4.63 -6.42
CA ILE A 14 -2.44 3.58 -7.43
C ILE A 14 -1.59 2.42 -6.92
N GLY A 15 -1.75 1.27 -7.59
CA GLY A 15 -0.91 0.10 -7.42
C GLY A 15 -1.28 -0.74 -6.21
N ASP A 16 -0.53 -1.82 -6.03
CA ASP A 16 -0.67 -2.72 -4.90
C ASP A 16 -0.20 -2.03 -3.60
N ALA A 17 -0.61 -2.58 -2.47
CA ALA A 17 0.01 -2.30 -1.18
C ALA A 17 0.91 -3.48 -0.78
N PHE A 18 1.80 -3.27 0.18
CA PHE A 18 2.73 -4.31 0.65
C PHE A 18 2.66 -4.41 2.16
N ILE A 19 2.56 -5.63 2.65
CA ILE A 19 2.60 -5.97 4.07
C ILE A 19 3.93 -6.69 4.33
N GLY A 20 4.72 -6.17 5.26
CA GLY A 20 6.01 -6.72 5.62
C GLY A 20 6.03 -7.25 7.04
N LEU A 21 6.76 -8.35 7.27
CA LEU A 21 7.06 -8.90 8.59
C LEU A 21 8.57 -9.09 8.72
N LEU A 22 9.15 -8.66 9.84
CA LEU A 22 10.58 -8.77 10.13
C LEU A 22 10.80 -9.40 11.51
N ARG A 23 11.51 -10.52 11.56
CA ARG A 23 12.09 -11.04 12.80
C ARG A 23 13.35 -10.25 13.12
N LYS A 24 13.39 -9.55 14.26
CA LYS A 24 14.47 -8.60 14.57
C LYS A 24 15.81 -9.28 14.83
N GLU A 25 15.77 -10.45 15.44
CA GLU A 25 16.95 -11.17 15.90
C GLU A 25 17.72 -11.82 14.74
N THR A 26 17.01 -12.41 13.78
CA THR A 26 17.62 -13.10 12.64
C THR A 26 17.68 -12.23 11.39
N GLY A 27 16.85 -11.19 11.32
CA GLY A 27 16.70 -10.35 10.14
C GLY A 27 15.89 -10.98 9.02
N GLU A 28 15.24 -12.13 9.24
CA GLU A 28 14.32 -12.77 8.30
C GLU A 28 13.16 -11.82 7.97
N LEU A 29 12.95 -11.58 6.68
CA LEU A 29 12.02 -10.60 6.14
C LEU A 29 11.07 -11.29 5.16
N ILE A 30 9.78 -11.05 5.34
CA ILE A 30 8.70 -11.48 4.45
C ILE A 30 7.98 -10.23 3.97
N ILE A 31 7.73 -10.12 2.66
CA ILE A 31 6.93 -9.04 2.09
C ILE A 31 5.93 -9.66 1.11
N ASN A 32 4.65 -9.38 1.33
CA ASN A 32 3.56 -9.85 0.49
C ASN A 32 2.76 -8.68 -0.07
N ALA A 33 2.24 -8.83 -1.28
CA ALA A 33 1.43 -7.82 -1.94
C ALA A 33 -0.06 -7.98 -1.59
N LEU A 34 -0.72 -6.86 -1.34
CA LEU A 34 -2.17 -6.70 -1.37
C LEU A 34 -2.55 -6.10 -2.71
N SER A 35 -3.21 -6.90 -3.55
CA SER A 35 -3.60 -6.49 -4.90
C SER A 35 -4.46 -5.23 -4.90
N VAL A 36 -4.21 -4.34 -5.86
CA VAL A 36 -5.02 -3.15 -6.14
C VAL A 36 -6.49 -3.48 -6.35
N GLU A 37 -6.83 -4.68 -6.81
CA GLU A 37 -8.22 -5.12 -7.01
C GLU A 37 -9.02 -5.21 -5.71
N LEU A 38 -8.35 -5.46 -4.57
CA LEU A 38 -8.99 -5.48 -3.25
C LEU A 38 -9.46 -4.07 -2.85
N PHE A 39 -8.84 -3.02 -3.39
CA PHE A 39 -9.15 -1.62 -3.09
C PHE A 39 -10.18 -1.01 -4.06
N LYS A 40 -10.95 -1.83 -4.78
CA LYS A 40 -11.93 -1.38 -5.76
C LYS A 40 -13.32 -1.91 -5.43
N GLY A 41 -14.34 -1.18 -5.90
CA GLY A 41 -15.73 -1.65 -5.98
C GLY A 41 -16.24 -2.33 -4.70
N GLU A 42 -16.82 -3.52 -4.87
CA GLU A 42 -17.39 -4.33 -3.78
C GLU A 42 -16.31 -4.85 -2.83
N SER A 43 -15.11 -5.18 -3.31
CA SER A 43 -14.01 -5.64 -2.44
C SER A 43 -13.68 -4.61 -1.35
N TRP A 44 -13.62 -3.33 -1.72
CA TRP A 44 -13.40 -2.26 -0.74
C TRP A 44 -14.58 -2.11 0.24
N LYS A 45 -15.82 -2.16 -0.27
CA LYS A 45 -17.03 -2.06 0.58
C LYS A 45 -17.10 -3.18 1.61
N ASN A 46 -16.70 -4.38 1.22
CA ASN A 46 -16.72 -5.58 2.06
C ASN A 46 -15.49 -5.70 2.98
N LYS A 47 -14.62 -4.68 3.00
CA LYS A 47 -13.35 -4.65 3.75
C LYS A 47 -12.42 -5.81 3.40
N GLU A 48 -12.45 -6.31 2.16
CA GLU A 48 -11.59 -7.42 1.71
C GLU A 48 -10.09 -7.16 1.90
N PRO A 49 -9.53 -5.94 1.70
CA PRO A 49 -8.12 -5.68 2.01
C PRO A 49 -7.75 -5.96 3.47
N TYR A 50 -8.67 -5.69 4.41
CA TYR A 50 -8.42 -5.89 5.84
C TYR A 50 -8.41 -7.39 6.17
N LYS A 51 -9.37 -8.14 5.61
CA LYS A 51 -9.44 -9.60 5.77
C LYS A 51 -8.21 -10.28 5.17
N GLU A 52 -7.80 -9.84 3.99
CA GLU A 52 -6.62 -10.38 3.33
C GLU A 52 -5.35 -10.04 4.10
N THR A 53 -5.27 -8.85 4.70
CA THR A 53 -4.16 -8.49 5.59
C THR A 53 -4.03 -9.46 6.77
N VAL A 54 -5.15 -9.90 7.36
CA VAL A 54 -5.14 -10.94 8.40
C VAL A 54 -4.57 -12.26 7.87
N ASN A 55 -4.97 -12.69 6.67
CA ASN A 55 -4.45 -13.91 6.05
C ASN A 55 -2.94 -13.82 5.82
N LEU A 56 -2.46 -12.70 5.26
CA LEU A 56 -1.04 -12.46 5.01
C LEU A 56 -0.22 -12.46 6.31
N VAL A 57 -0.74 -11.85 7.38
CA VAL A 57 -0.08 -11.84 8.70
C VAL A 57 -0.03 -13.26 9.29
N LYS A 58 -1.13 -14.02 9.24
CA LYS A 58 -1.16 -15.42 9.69
C LYS A 58 -0.11 -16.27 8.97
N GLU A 59 -0.05 -16.16 7.64
CA GLU A 59 0.94 -16.88 6.83
C GLU A 59 2.37 -16.44 7.14
N GLY A 60 2.60 -15.13 7.32
CA GLY A 60 3.90 -14.57 7.66
C GLY A 60 4.40 -15.04 9.01
N LEU A 61 3.56 -14.99 10.05
CA LEU A 61 3.89 -15.49 11.39
C LEU A 61 4.21 -16.99 11.36
N LYS A 62 3.45 -17.78 10.61
CA LYS A 62 3.73 -19.21 10.40
C LYS A 62 5.09 -19.44 9.75
N LYS A 63 5.42 -18.69 8.68
CA LYS A 63 6.71 -18.79 7.98
C LYS A 63 7.90 -18.37 8.85
N LEU A 64 7.70 -17.40 9.75
CA LEU A 64 8.72 -16.98 10.72
C LEU A 64 8.79 -17.91 11.95
N ASN A 65 8.05 -19.01 11.97
CA ASN A 65 7.94 -19.92 13.12
C ASN A 65 7.62 -19.17 14.43
N PHE A 66 6.69 -18.22 14.37
CA PHE A 66 6.30 -17.39 15.51
C PHE A 66 5.77 -18.24 16.66
N ASN A 67 6.24 -17.96 17.88
CA ASN A 67 5.80 -18.57 19.12
C ASN A 67 5.07 -17.55 20.01
N LYS A 68 3.75 -17.68 20.08
CA LYS A 68 2.89 -16.74 20.82
C LYS A 68 3.12 -16.68 22.33
N ASP A 69 3.76 -17.70 22.92
CA ASP A 69 3.98 -17.78 24.37
C ASP A 69 5.28 -17.07 24.80
N SER A 70 6.18 -16.75 23.87
CA SER A 70 7.52 -16.22 24.17
C SER A 70 7.93 -15.00 23.35
N GLU A 71 7.11 -14.60 22.39
CA GLU A 71 7.40 -13.54 21.44
C GLU A 71 6.32 -12.45 21.46
N ILE A 72 6.73 -11.23 21.11
CA ILE A 72 5.84 -10.07 21.01
C ILE A 72 5.83 -9.55 19.57
N VAL A 73 4.67 -9.11 19.12
CA VAL A 73 4.49 -8.44 17.82
C VAL A 73 4.46 -6.91 18.01
N LYS A 74 5.32 -6.20 17.29
CA LYS A 74 5.25 -4.74 17.15
C LYS A 74 4.51 -4.41 15.86
N LEU A 75 3.29 -3.92 15.98
CA LEU A 75 2.38 -3.69 14.85
C LEU A 75 2.29 -2.21 14.51
N CYS A 76 2.45 -1.87 13.23
CA CYS A 76 2.25 -0.49 12.77
C CYS A 76 0.82 0.01 13.03
N ARG A 77 0.71 1.30 13.33
CA ARG A 77 -0.55 2.01 13.65
C ARG A 77 -1.48 2.22 12.44
N GLY A 78 -1.09 1.72 11.26
CA GLY A 78 -1.91 1.76 10.05
C GLY A 78 -3.29 1.13 10.29
N ASN A 79 -4.33 1.75 9.74
CA ASN A 79 -5.71 1.25 9.88
C ASN A 79 -5.93 -0.07 9.14
N ILE A 80 -5.13 -0.38 8.11
CA ILE A 80 -5.22 -1.66 7.40
C ILE A 80 -5.10 -2.87 8.35
N PHE A 81 -4.46 -2.66 9.50
CA PHE A 81 -4.24 -3.66 10.55
C PHE A 81 -5.37 -3.74 11.59
N ASP A 82 -6.47 -3.01 11.46
CA ASP A 82 -7.55 -3.03 12.47
C ASP A 82 -8.09 -4.44 12.71
N GLN A 83 -8.30 -5.23 11.64
CA GLN A 83 -8.73 -6.63 11.77
C GLN A 83 -7.59 -7.57 12.23
N VAL A 84 -6.33 -7.18 12.06
CA VAL A 84 -5.18 -7.92 12.61
C VAL A 84 -5.14 -7.77 14.13
N ARG A 85 -5.45 -6.56 14.64
CA ARG A 85 -5.60 -6.33 16.09
C ARG A 85 -6.71 -7.19 16.68
N GLU A 86 -7.88 -7.24 16.03
CA GLU A 86 -8.99 -8.12 16.43
C GLU A 86 -8.53 -9.58 16.49
N TYR A 87 -7.88 -10.07 15.42
CA TYR A 87 -7.31 -11.42 15.37
C TYR A 87 -6.30 -11.70 16.50
N PHE A 88 -5.39 -10.77 16.79
CA PHE A 88 -4.41 -10.96 17.86
C PHE A 88 -5.04 -11.05 19.24
N LEU A 89 -6.08 -10.25 19.50
CA LEU A 89 -6.84 -10.33 20.75
C LEU A 89 -7.57 -11.68 20.88
N GLU A 90 -8.20 -12.16 19.80
CA GLU A 90 -8.91 -13.44 19.77
C GLU A 90 -7.99 -14.64 20.04
N GLU A 91 -6.78 -14.64 19.48
CA GLU A 91 -5.81 -15.75 19.63
C GLU A 91 -4.92 -15.66 20.88
N GLY A 92 -5.03 -14.58 21.64
CA GLY A 92 -4.16 -14.28 22.77
C GLY A 92 -2.71 -14.00 22.36
N ILE A 93 -2.51 -13.41 21.18
CA ILE A 93 -1.18 -13.02 20.70
C ILE A 93 -0.77 -11.70 21.38
N ASN A 94 0.40 -11.71 22.02
CA ASN A 94 0.96 -10.52 22.64
C ASN A 94 1.44 -9.53 21.56
N TYR A 95 0.86 -8.33 21.51
CA TYR A 95 1.23 -7.29 20.57
C TYR A 95 1.21 -5.88 21.19
N GLU A 96 1.95 -4.97 20.58
CA GLU A 96 1.92 -3.54 20.89
C GLU A 96 1.89 -2.69 19.61
N ASP A 97 1.16 -1.57 19.67
CA ASP A 97 1.14 -0.58 18.58
C ASP A 97 2.44 0.23 18.57
N ALA A 98 3.25 0.03 17.54
CA ALA A 98 4.56 0.65 17.40
C ALA A 98 4.61 1.62 16.21
N ILE A 99 5.51 2.60 16.31
CA ILE A 99 6.03 3.28 15.11
C ILE A 99 7.16 2.39 14.63
N VAL A 100 6.97 1.72 13.49
CA VAL A 100 8.00 0.88 12.88
C VAL A 100 8.94 1.79 12.09
N GLU A 101 10.23 1.76 12.45
CA GLU A 101 11.27 2.51 11.74
C GLU A 101 12.45 1.60 11.37
N GLY A 102 13.19 1.98 10.33
CA GLY A 102 14.40 1.30 9.91
C GLY A 102 14.14 0.14 8.94
N LYS A 103 14.78 -1.02 9.15
CA LYS A 103 14.91 -2.09 8.15
C LYS A 103 13.58 -2.52 7.52
N LEU A 104 12.54 -2.73 8.33
CA LEU A 104 11.25 -3.18 7.81
C LEU A 104 10.59 -2.08 6.97
N GLN A 105 10.49 -0.87 7.52
CA GLN A 105 9.92 0.30 6.83
C GLN A 105 10.62 0.58 5.50
N ASP A 106 11.96 0.58 5.49
CA ASP A 106 12.76 0.80 4.28
C ASP A 106 12.50 -0.28 3.22
N ALA A 107 12.29 -1.52 3.66
CA ALA A 107 12.04 -2.64 2.76
C ALA A 107 10.63 -2.58 2.12
N VAL A 108 9.58 -2.29 2.89
CA VAL A 108 8.22 -2.17 2.35
C VAL A 108 8.07 -0.93 1.44
N GLU A 109 8.66 0.21 1.82
CA GLU A 109 8.70 1.41 0.97
C GLU A 109 9.54 1.19 -0.29
N GLY A 110 10.66 0.47 -0.17
CA GLY A 110 11.48 0.06 -1.30
C GLY A 110 10.69 -0.79 -2.29
N LYS A 111 9.96 -1.81 -1.79
CA LYS A 111 9.13 -2.68 -2.63
C LYS A 111 8.00 -1.92 -3.31
N LEU A 112 7.37 -0.98 -2.62
CA LEU A 112 6.38 -0.10 -3.23
C LEU A 112 6.98 0.72 -4.38
N VAL A 113 8.16 1.33 -4.18
CA VAL A 113 8.81 2.13 -5.22
C VAL A 113 9.20 1.28 -6.43
N GLU A 114 9.70 0.07 -6.20
CA GLU A 114 10.00 -0.92 -7.25
C GLU A 114 8.73 -1.23 -8.06
N HIS A 115 7.63 -1.63 -7.40
CA HIS A 115 6.35 -1.92 -8.04
C HIS A 115 5.83 -0.74 -8.89
N LEU A 116 5.84 0.46 -8.33
CA LEU A 116 5.39 1.66 -9.04
C LEU A 116 6.26 1.96 -10.27
N ARG A 117 7.57 1.71 -10.20
CA ARG A 117 8.50 1.99 -11.32
C ARG A 117 8.45 0.90 -12.39
N ASP A 118 8.57 -0.34 -11.98
CA ASP A 118 8.91 -1.45 -12.86
C ASP A 118 7.64 -2.13 -13.38
N ASP A 119 6.62 -2.31 -12.53
CA ASP A 119 5.37 -2.93 -12.93
C ASP A 119 4.39 -1.92 -13.56
N LEU A 120 4.31 -0.71 -12.98
CA LEU A 120 3.38 0.32 -13.46
C LEU A 120 4.02 1.33 -14.42
N GLY A 121 5.35 1.46 -14.47
CA GLY A 121 6.01 2.40 -15.37
C GLY A 121 5.99 3.86 -14.90
N VAL A 122 5.99 4.13 -13.59
CA VAL A 122 6.05 5.49 -13.03
C VAL A 122 7.50 6.00 -13.04
N ARG A 123 7.89 6.71 -14.11
CA ARG A 123 9.28 7.17 -14.34
C ARG A 123 9.66 8.52 -13.70
N SER A 124 9.04 8.90 -12.58
CA SER A 124 9.36 10.18 -11.93
C SER A 124 10.67 10.11 -11.15
N ARG A 125 11.55 11.11 -11.30
CA ARG A 125 12.75 11.24 -10.45
C ARG A 125 12.42 11.51 -8.98
N ASN A 126 11.24 12.08 -8.73
CA ASN A 126 10.77 12.42 -7.39
C ASN A 126 10.04 11.26 -6.69
N LEU A 127 9.94 10.09 -7.33
CA LEU A 127 9.42 8.86 -6.72
C LEU A 127 10.55 8.15 -5.97
N THR A 128 10.58 8.31 -4.66
CA THR A 128 11.57 7.74 -3.75
C THR A 128 10.87 7.16 -2.52
N THR A 129 11.59 6.39 -1.72
CA THR A 129 11.10 5.84 -0.44
C THR A 129 10.78 6.93 0.59
N LYS A 130 11.22 8.17 0.34
CA LYS A 130 10.99 9.34 1.20
C LYS A 130 9.92 10.29 0.66
N SER A 131 9.22 9.93 -0.43
CA SER A 131 8.24 10.81 -1.07
C SER A 131 7.04 11.12 -0.17
N GLY A 132 6.65 10.19 0.71
CA GLY A 132 5.55 10.36 1.66
C GLY A 132 4.29 10.96 1.02
N ALA A 133 3.68 11.96 1.65
CA ALA A 133 2.47 12.62 1.14
C ALA A 133 2.62 13.24 -0.28
N LYS A 134 3.84 13.60 -0.71
CA LYS A 134 4.07 14.13 -2.07
C LYS A 134 3.89 13.05 -3.14
N ARG A 135 4.03 11.77 -2.77
CA ARG A 135 3.83 10.62 -3.64
C ARG A 135 2.41 10.59 -4.21
N TYR A 136 1.41 10.90 -3.39
CA TYR A 136 0.01 10.98 -3.85
C TYR A 136 -0.16 11.86 -5.10
N PHE A 137 0.35 13.10 -5.07
CA PHE A 137 0.22 14.02 -6.20
C PHE A 137 1.04 13.61 -7.42
N LEU A 138 2.21 12.99 -7.19
CA LEU A 138 3.03 12.43 -8.26
C LEU A 138 2.27 11.33 -9.00
N LEU A 139 1.69 10.38 -8.26
CA LEU A 139 0.93 9.27 -8.80
C LEU A 139 -0.37 9.75 -9.48
N PHE A 140 -1.06 10.72 -8.86
CA PHE A 140 -2.23 11.35 -9.47
C PHE A 140 -1.89 11.99 -10.83
N ASN A 141 -0.79 12.73 -10.92
CA ASN A 141 -0.33 13.32 -12.17
C ASN A 141 0.01 12.26 -13.23
N TRP A 142 0.62 11.15 -12.79
CA TRP A 142 0.90 10.02 -13.68
C TRP A 142 -0.40 9.42 -14.24
N VAL A 143 -1.44 9.24 -13.44
CA VAL A 143 -2.77 8.80 -13.93
C VAL A 143 -3.32 9.80 -14.94
N CYS A 144 -3.34 11.11 -14.60
CA CYS A 144 -3.89 12.16 -15.45
C CYS A 144 -3.27 12.21 -16.86
N TYR A 145 -1.99 11.88 -17.00
CA TYR A 145 -1.31 11.95 -18.29
C TYR A 145 -1.84 10.93 -19.32
N ASN A 146 -2.41 9.82 -18.85
CA ASN A 146 -3.00 8.80 -19.72
C ASN A 146 -4.19 8.15 -19.02
N PHE A 147 -5.18 8.98 -18.68
CA PHE A 147 -6.26 8.65 -17.75
C PHE A 147 -6.97 7.33 -18.10
N TYR A 148 -7.52 7.23 -19.31
CA TYR A 148 -8.32 6.07 -19.70
C TYR A 148 -7.55 4.74 -19.70
N LYS A 149 -6.22 4.76 -19.90
CA LYS A 149 -5.39 3.53 -19.82
C LYS A 149 -4.91 3.23 -18.40
N ARG A 150 -4.81 4.25 -17.54
CA ARG A 150 -4.20 4.16 -16.21
C ARG A 150 -5.19 4.10 -15.06
N GLU A 151 -6.45 4.48 -15.30
CA GLU A 151 -7.52 4.42 -14.30
C GLU A 151 -7.67 3.02 -13.68
N LYS A 152 -7.42 1.96 -14.47
CA LYS A 152 -7.44 0.58 -13.97
C LYS A 152 -6.45 0.28 -12.84
N TYR A 153 -5.42 1.11 -12.62
CA TYR A 153 -4.48 0.94 -11.52
C TYR A 153 -4.88 1.73 -10.28
N VAL A 154 -5.99 2.46 -10.32
CA VAL A 154 -6.42 3.31 -9.21
C VAL A 154 -7.20 2.49 -8.17
N LYS A 155 -6.94 2.79 -6.90
CA LYS A 155 -7.72 2.32 -5.75
C LYS A 155 -9.07 3.02 -5.70
N SER A 156 -9.95 2.64 -6.63
CA SER A 156 -11.21 3.34 -6.89
C SER A 156 -12.25 3.18 -5.77
N GLY A 157 -12.03 2.31 -4.79
CA GLY A 157 -12.87 2.19 -3.60
C GLY A 157 -12.81 3.42 -2.69
N PHE A 158 -11.73 4.22 -2.75
CA PHE A 158 -11.60 5.42 -1.92
C PHE A 158 -12.70 6.43 -2.23
N LYS A 159 -13.47 6.83 -1.21
CA LYS A 159 -14.63 7.72 -1.36
C LYS A 159 -14.32 8.98 -2.18
N LYS A 160 -13.19 9.65 -1.88
CA LYS A 160 -12.78 10.88 -2.57
C LYS A 160 -12.40 10.66 -4.04
N TRP A 161 -12.04 9.44 -4.46
CA TRP A 161 -11.78 9.15 -5.86
C TRP A 161 -13.03 9.38 -6.69
N ASN A 162 -14.13 8.73 -6.33
CA ASN A 162 -15.38 8.77 -7.10
C ASN A 162 -16.15 10.09 -6.96
N THR A 163 -15.87 10.91 -5.95
CA THR A 163 -16.61 12.17 -5.73
C THR A 163 -15.86 13.43 -6.15
N VAL A 164 -14.53 13.38 -6.26
CA VAL A 164 -13.72 14.59 -6.52
C VAL A 164 -12.59 14.32 -7.50
N TRP A 165 -11.77 13.29 -7.23
CA TRP A 165 -10.48 13.17 -7.92
C TRP A 165 -10.58 12.58 -9.32
N ARG A 166 -11.57 11.72 -9.58
CA ARG A 166 -11.80 11.15 -10.90
C ARG A 166 -12.11 12.22 -11.94
N ASP A 167 -13.05 13.13 -11.64
CA ASP A 167 -13.43 14.22 -12.53
C ASP A 167 -12.27 15.20 -12.75
N LYS A 168 -11.54 15.55 -11.69
CA LYS A 168 -10.31 16.35 -11.80
C LYS A 168 -9.25 15.69 -12.67
N ALA A 169 -9.14 14.36 -12.62
CA ALA A 169 -8.18 13.63 -13.45
C ALA A 169 -8.57 13.67 -14.94
N ILE A 170 -9.86 13.52 -15.24
CA ILE A 170 -10.41 13.66 -16.60
C ILE A 170 -10.21 15.08 -17.12
N GLU A 171 -10.56 16.09 -16.33
CA GLU A 171 -10.37 17.51 -16.71
C GLU A 171 -8.90 17.81 -17.04
N LYS A 172 -7.98 17.33 -16.20
CA LYS A 172 -6.55 17.51 -16.42
C LYS A 172 -6.05 16.76 -17.65
N TYR A 173 -6.52 15.53 -17.88
CA TYR A 173 -6.21 14.76 -19.08
C TYR A 173 -6.62 15.51 -20.36
N GLU A 174 -7.86 16.03 -20.42
CA GLU A 174 -8.36 16.76 -21.60
C GLU A 174 -7.58 18.07 -21.83
N LYS A 175 -7.20 18.79 -20.76
CA LYS A 175 -6.33 19.97 -20.87
C LYS A 175 -4.96 19.62 -21.47
N ILE A 176 -4.33 18.53 -21.02
CA ILE A 176 -3.03 18.06 -21.55
C ILE A 176 -3.17 17.70 -23.03
N LYS A 177 -4.18 16.90 -23.40
CA LYS A 177 -4.44 16.47 -24.77
C LYS A 177 -4.67 17.65 -25.73
N ASN A 178 -5.46 18.65 -25.31
CA ASN A 178 -5.72 19.85 -26.11
C ASN A 178 -4.46 20.72 -26.29
N SER A 179 -3.63 20.84 -25.25
CA SER A 179 -2.36 21.58 -25.32
C SER A 179 -1.36 20.93 -26.29
N GLN A 180 -1.33 19.59 -26.36
CA GLN A 180 -0.45 18.85 -27.27
C GLN A 180 -0.90 19.03 -28.72
N LYS A 181 -2.21 18.98 -28.99
CA LYS A 181 -2.77 19.25 -30.33
C LYS A 181 -2.39 20.64 -30.83
N ARG A 182 -2.52 21.68 -29.98
CA ARG A 182 -2.19 23.07 -30.34
C ARG A 182 -0.71 23.33 -30.64
N ARG A 183 0.20 22.47 -30.20
CA ARG A 183 1.64 22.58 -30.48
C ARG A 183 2.07 21.86 -31.77
N GLN A 184 1.17 21.12 -32.39
CA GLN A 184 1.42 20.37 -33.64
C GLN A 184 0.90 21.10 -34.89
N TYR A 185 0.22 22.25 -34.70
CA TYR A 185 -0.15 23.22 -35.72
C TYR A 185 0.64 24.51 -35.49
#